data_AF-A0A6A5G758-F1
#
_entry.id   AF-A0A6A5G758-F1
#
_cell.length_a   1.000
_cell.length_b   1.000
_cell.length_c   1.000
_cell.angle_alpha   90.00
_cell.angle_beta   90.00
_cell.angle_gamma   90.00
#
_symmetry.space_group_name_H-M   'P 1'
#
loop_
_entity.id
_entity.type
_entity.pdbx_description
1 polymer ?
#
loop_
_entity_poly.entity_id
_entity_poly.type
_entity_poly.pdbx_seq_one_letter_code
_entity_poly.pdbx_strand_id
1 'polypeptide(L)'
;MRKILAICLSLATHLHAGSTNNATYFSTSTASSLDSSISFLEATAPSSAFDMDEQLAKIADICLTLREHEQLTGDILRHGMARIFNVNLVNEAQAVIGLEELRAVLGFAPPGNWTNYKEPSREEIAAALTIEEYYELREPRSKMRSLNSTLFFEKNFPPAIAFLDMRMPAIRAIYRLKFEEIRRHHGPKGIADRKEIDRMLEDFRTTSLRIDRAFQQIFLRNSLCLLTKGMLHN
;
A
#
# COMPACT_ATOMS: atom_id res chain seq x y z
N MET A 1 25.31 18.75 -47.84
CA MET A 1 25.45 17.32 -47.48
C MET A 1 26.17 17.22 -46.14
N ARG A 2 25.43 17.05 -45.03
CA ARG A 2 25.99 16.83 -43.68
C ARG A 2 25.90 15.34 -43.37
N LYS A 3 27.03 14.69 -43.10
CA LYS A 3 27.11 13.28 -42.72
C LYS A 3 26.73 13.15 -41.24
N ILE A 4 25.67 12.41 -40.95
CA ILE A 4 25.26 12.05 -39.59
C ILE A 4 26.03 10.79 -39.21
N LEU A 5 26.81 10.85 -38.12
CA LEU A 5 27.49 9.71 -37.54
C LEU A 5 26.56 9.09 -36.49
N ALA A 6 25.97 7.94 -36.80
CA ALA A 6 25.17 7.16 -35.85
C ALA A 6 26.09 6.17 -35.13
N ILE A 7 26.27 6.32 -33.82
CA ILE A 7 27.00 5.38 -32.99
C ILE A 7 25.98 4.49 -32.28
N CYS A 8 25.85 3.24 -32.72
CA CYS A 8 25.07 2.21 -32.04
C CYS A 8 25.95 1.53 -30.97
N LEU A 9 25.62 1.69 -29.69
CA LEU A 9 26.12 0.82 -28.62
C LEU A 9 25.09 -0.28 -28.35
N SER A 10 25.38 -1.48 -28.83
CA SER A 10 24.70 -2.72 -28.43
C SER A 10 25.50 -3.38 -27.31
N LEU A 11 25.04 -3.30 -26.06
CA LEU A 11 25.55 -4.16 -24.98
C LEU A 11 24.79 -5.49 -25.02
N ALA A 12 25.50 -6.54 -25.44
CA ALA A 12 25.10 -7.93 -25.23
C ALA A 12 25.57 -8.38 -23.85
N THR A 13 24.68 -8.89 -23.00
CA THR A 13 25.05 -9.66 -21.82
C THR A 13 24.62 -11.11 -22.03
N HIS A 14 25.61 -12.01 -21.96
CA HIS A 14 25.43 -13.44 -22.11
C HIS A 14 24.72 -14.03 -20.88
N LEU A 15 23.67 -14.80 -21.14
CA LEU A 15 23.10 -15.77 -20.20
C LEU A 15 24.16 -16.81 -19.81
N HIS A 16 24.32 -17.06 -18.52
CA HIS A 16 24.95 -18.29 -18.03
C HIS A 16 23.91 -19.09 -17.22
N ALA A 17 23.41 -20.16 -17.84
CA ALA A 17 22.60 -21.18 -17.21
C ALA A 17 23.53 -22.18 -16.52
N GLY A 18 23.50 -22.23 -15.19
CA GLY A 18 24.14 -23.25 -14.39
C GLY A 18 23.09 -24.11 -13.71
N SER A 19 22.75 -25.24 -14.33
CA SER A 19 21.96 -26.32 -13.75
C SER A 19 22.90 -27.30 -13.07
N THR A 20 22.71 -27.54 -11.77
CA THR A 20 23.18 -28.77 -11.11
C THR A 20 22.19 -29.20 -10.04
N ASN A 21 21.45 -30.27 -10.36
CA ASN A 21 20.82 -31.13 -9.38
C ASN A 21 21.90 -31.89 -8.62
N ASN A 22 21.79 -31.99 -7.29
CA ASN A 22 22.12 -33.23 -6.60
C ASN A 22 21.49 -33.25 -5.21
N ALA A 23 20.55 -34.18 -5.05
CA ALA A 23 20.08 -34.65 -3.76
C ALA A 23 21.15 -35.55 -3.14
N THR A 24 21.43 -35.39 -1.85
CA THR A 24 21.89 -36.50 -1.01
C THR A 24 21.40 -36.29 0.41
N TYR A 25 20.64 -37.28 0.86
CA TYR A 25 20.14 -37.50 2.22
C TYR A 25 21.30 -37.72 3.19
N PHE A 26 21.17 -37.23 4.43
CA PHE A 26 21.58 -37.99 5.62
C PHE A 26 20.76 -37.54 6.85
N SER A 27 20.55 -38.51 7.72
CA SER A 27 19.41 -38.70 8.60
C SER A 27 19.61 -38.21 10.04
N THR A 28 18.48 -37.91 10.68
CA THR A 28 18.07 -38.17 12.08
C THR A 28 18.98 -37.81 13.26
N SER A 29 18.48 -36.94 14.15
CA SER A 29 18.65 -37.13 15.60
C SER A 29 17.39 -36.67 16.35
N THR A 30 16.69 -37.67 16.90
CA THR A 30 15.92 -37.74 18.17
C THR A 30 15.13 -36.55 18.71
N ALA A 31 13.86 -36.87 18.96
CA ALA A 31 12.90 -36.14 19.77
C ALA A 31 13.34 -35.96 21.23
N SER A 32 13.02 -34.82 21.82
CA SER A 32 12.71 -34.70 23.24
C SER A 32 11.32 -34.06 23.38
N SER A 33 10.34 -34.90 23.70
CA SER A 33 9.07 -34.46 24.28
C SER A 33 9.35 -33.79 25.63
N LEU A 34 8.84 -32.58 25.83
CA LEU A 34 8.63 -32.05 27.17
C LEU A 34 7.21 -31.52 27.27
N ASP A 35 6.63 -31.97 28.37
CA ASP A 35 5.24 -32.03 28.70
C ASP A 35 4.65 -30.65 29.01
N SER A 36 3.35 -30.62 28.80
CA SER A 36 2.36 -29.63 29.15
C SER A 36 2.57 -28.95 30.51
N SER A 37 2.11 -27.70 30.58
CA SER A 37 1.65 -26.91 31.74
C SER A 37 2.32 -25.54 31.86
N ILE A 38 2.09 -24.64 30.89
CA ILE A 38 2.21 -23.21 31.19
C ILE A 38 0.86 -22.75 31.72
N SER A 39 0.84 -22.67 33.04
CA SER A 39 -0.21 -22.12 33.89
C SER A 39 -0.75 -20.81 33.33
N PHE A 40 -2.06 -20.80 33.15
CA PHE A 40 -2.90 -19.62 33.00
C PHE A 40 -2.74 -18.75 34.25
N LEU A 41 -1.85 -17.76 34.18
CA LEU A 41 -1.83 -16.65 35.12
C LEU A 41 -2.03 -15.38 34.31
N GLU A 42 -3.24 -14.85 34.45
CA GLU A 42 -3.65 -13.49 34.16
C GLU A 42 -2.55 -12.50 34.57
N ALA A 43 -1.90 -11.93 33.57
CA ALA A 43 -1.41 -10.57 33.65
C ALA A 43 -2.11 -9.81 32.54
N THR A 44 -3.29 -9.28 32.86
CA THR A 44 -4.02 -8.28 32.09
C THR A 44 -3.19 -6.99 32.07
N ALA A 45 -2.11 -6.99 31.30
CA ALA A 45 -1.60 -5.74 30.74
C ALA A 45 -2.58 -5.37 29.62
N PRO A 46 -3.09 -4.13 29.55
CA PRO A 46 -3.77 -3.70 28.34
C PRO A 46 -2.72 -3.77 27.24
N SER A 47 -2.81 -4.79 26.38
CA SER A 47 -2.26 -4.73 25.03
C SER A 47 -2.63 -3.34 24.53
N SER A 48 -1.65 -2.45 24.35
CA SER A 48 -1.92 -1.08 23.92
C SER A 48 -2.81 -1.18 22.68
N ALA A 49 -4.08 -0.83 22.82
CA ALA A 49 -5.00 -0.87 21.70
C ALA A 49 -4.36 -0.02 20.60
N PHE A 50 -4.41 -0.50 19.37
CA PHE A 50 -3.85 0.24 18.24
C PHE A 50 -4.55 1.60 18.15
N ASP A 51 -3.85 2.66 18.52
CA ASP A 51 -4.37 4.02 18.50
C ASP A 51 -4.11 4.62 17.11
N MET A 52 -5.14 4.58 16.26
CA MET A 52 -5.08 5.16 14.92
C MET A 52 -4.77 6.67 14.96
N ASP A 53 -5.32 7.42 15.94
CA ASP A 53 -5.10 8.86 16.03
C ASP A 53 -3.65 9.18 16.39
N GLU A 54 -3.06 8.41 17.30
CA GLU A 54 -1.63 8.50 17.61
C GLU A 54 -0.76 8.22 16.38
N GLN A 55 -1.08 7.18 15.60
CA GLN A 55 -0.32 6.85 14.39
C GLN A 55 -0.47 7.93 13.31
N LEU A 56 -1.68 8.46 13.11
CA LEU A 56 -1.92 9.55 12.16
C LEU A 56 -1.17 10.83 12.56
N ALA A 57 -1.11 11.15 13.86
CA ALA A 57 -0.32 12.27 14.36
C ALA A 57 1.18 12.09 14.08
N LYS A 58 1.72 10.87 14.29
CA LYS A 58 3.11 10.54 13.94
C LYS A 58 3.39 10.69 12.45
N ILE A 59 2.47 10.24 11.58
CA ILE A 59 2.59 10.44 10.13
C ILE A 59 2.61 11.93 9.80
N ALA A 60 1.71 12.72 10.38
CA ALA A 60 1.60 14.16 10.13
C ALA A 60 2.84 14.97 10.58
N ASP A 61 3.65 14.45 11.52
CA ASP A 61 4.90 15.09 11.98
C ASP A 61 6.13 14.75 11.12
N ILE A 62 5.98 13.89 10.11
CA ILE A 62 7.06 13.54 9.20
C ILE A 62 7.41 14.76 8.33
N CYS A 63 8.71 15.05 8.22
CA CYS A 63 9.24 15.91 7.17
C CYS A 63 9.83 15.05 6.05
N LEU A 64 9.72 15.54 4.81
CA LEU A 64 10.30 14.91 3.63
C LEU A 64 11.37 15.82 3.02
N THR A 65 12.60 15.34 2.97
CA THR A 65 13.70 16.01 2.26
C THR A 65 13.48 16.04 0.75
N LEU A 66 14.26 16.85 0.03
CA LEU A 66 14.25 16.82 -1.45
C LEU A 66 14.55 15.43 -1.98
N ARG A 67 15.53 14.73 -1.40
CA ARG A 67 15.90 13.37 -1.81
C ARG A 67 14.75 12.38 -1.60
N GLU A 68 14.08 12.45 -0.46
CA GLU A 68 12.93 11.59 -0.18
C GLU A 68 11.78 11.84 -1.16
N HIS A 69 11.55 13.10 -1.58
CA HIS A 69 10.58 13.37 -2.64
C HIS A 69 10.96 12.72 -3.98
N GLU A 70 12.23 12.73 -4.35
CA GLU A 70 12.70 12.07 -5.58
C GLU A 70 12.51 10.55 -5.50
N GLN A 71 12.91 9.95 -4.37
CA GLN A 71 12.74 8.52 -4.09
C GLN A 71 11.28 8.07 -4.18
N LEU A 72 10.34 8.89 -3.69
CA LEU A 72 8.90 8.61 -3.77
C LEU A 72 8.43 8.41 -5.22
N THR A 73 9.02 9.15 -6.16
CA THR A 73 8.72 9.00 -7.59
C THR A 73 9.57 7.95 -8.30
N GLY A 74 10.42 7.21 -7.57
CA GLY A 74 11.39 6.29 -8.14
C GLY A 74 12.53 6.99 -8.88
N ASP A 75 12.91 8.19 -8.43
CA ASP A 75 13.94 9.04 -9.06
C ASP A 75 13.63 9.47 -10.51
N ILE A 76 12.36 9.31 -10.94
CA ILE A 76 11.86 9.72 -12.26
C ILE A 76 11.71 11.23 -12.32
N LEU A 77 11.13 11.84 -11.27
CA LEU A 77 10.99 13.28 -11.15
C LEU A 77 12.04 13.81 -10.18
N ARG A 78 12.54 15.02 -10.46
CA ARG A 78 13.58 15.67 -9.66
C ARG A 78 13.12 16.96 -9.02
N HIS A 79 13.73 17.30 -7.88
CA HIS A 79 13.59 18.58 -7.20
C HIS A 79 12.11 19.03 -7.02
N GLY A 80 11.78 20.27 -7.43
CA GLY A 80 10.45 20.85 -7.29
C GLY A 80 9.35 20.07 -8.00
N MET A 81 9.65 19.41 -9.13
CA MET A 81 8.65 18.61 -9.85
C MET A 81 8.21 17.39 -9.04
N ALA A 82 9.16 16.72 -8.38
CA ALA A 82 8.83 15.62 -7.48
C ALA A 82 7.94 16.11 -6.33
N ARG A 83 8.27 17.26 -5.72
CA ARG A 83 7.44 17.86 -4.66
C ARG A 83 6.00 18.11 -5.08
N ILE A 84 5.80 18.74 -6.25
CA ILE A 84 4.47 19.09 -6.76
C ILE A 84 3.67 17.82 -7.08
N PHE A 85 4.29 16.86 -7.74
CA PHE A 85 3.62 15.61 -8.13
C PHE A 85 3.24 14.76 -6.92
N ASN A 86 4.11 14.73 -5.91
CA ASN A 86 3.93 13.89 -4.73
C ASN A 86 2.71 14.25 -3.87
N VAL A 87 2.20 15.49 -3.97
CA VAL A 87 0.97 15.90 -3.26
C VAL A 87 -0.20 14.99 -3.59
N ASN A 88 -0.26 14.50 -4.83
CA ASN A 88 -1.32 13.61 -5.30
C ASN A 88 -0.89 12.13 -5.25
N LEU A 89 0.37 11.84 -5.61
CA LEU A 89 0.87 10.46 -5.69
C LEU A 89 0.74 9.72 -4.37
N VAL A 90 1.00 10.37 -3.23
CA VAL A 90 0.91 9.68 -1.93
C VAL A 90 -0.52 9.29 -1.57
N ASN A 91 -1.51 10.14 -1.90
CA ASN A 91 -2.92 9.85 -1.61
C ASN A 91 -3.39 8.64 -2.44
N GLU A 92 -2.99 8.59 -3.72
CA GLU A 92 -3.34 7.46 -4.58
C GLU A 92 -2.57 6.20 -4.21
N ALA A 93 -1.29 6.30 -3.82
CA ALA A 93 -0.49 5.17 -3.39
C ALA A 93 -0.98 4.57 -2.06
N GLN A 94 -1.34 5.39 -1.07
CA GLN A 94 -1.90 4.88 0.18
C GLN A 94 -3.27 4.22 -0.03
N ALA A 95 -4.09 4.73 -0.96
CA ALA A 95 -5.34 4.09 -1.33
C ALA A 95 -5.12 2.71 -1.95
N VAL A 96 -4.06 2.53 -2.76
CA VAL A 96 -3.69 1.20 -3.29
C VAL A 96 -3.31 0.26 -2.17
N ILE A 97 -2.48 0.69 -1.20
CA ILE A 97 -2.16 -0.10 -0.02
C ILE A 97 -3.43 -0.52 0.73
N GLY A 98 -4.37 0.40 0.93
CA GLY A 98 -5.64 0.08 1.59
C GLY A 98 -6.50 -0.92 0.83
N LEU A 99 -6.52 -0.87 -0.51
CA LEU A 99 -7.22 -1.84 -1.34
C LEU A 99 -6.55 -3.22 -1.29
N GLU A 100 -5.21 -3.27 -1.29
CA GLU A 100 -4.46 -4.51 -1.10
C GLU A 100 -4.83 -5.20 0.23
N GLU A 101 -4.79 -4.45 1.35
CA GLU A 101 -5.14 -5.00 2.66
C GLU A 101 -6.62 -5.41 2.72
N LEU A 102 -7.52 -4.64 2.11
CA LEU A 102 -8.94 -4.97 2.09
C LEU A 102 -9.20 -6.28 1.33
N ARG A 103 -8.64 -6.43 0.12
CA ARG A 103 -8.76 -7.65 -0.67
C ARG A 103 -8.14 -8.85 0.05
N ALA A 104 -6.98 -8.66 0.68
CA ALA A 104 -6.32 -9.70 1.47
C ALA A 104 -7.18 -10.19 2.64
N VAL A 105 -7.79 -9.28 3.41
CA VAL A 105 -8.68 -9.64 4.52
C VAL A 105 -9.96 -10.33 4.06
N LEU A 106 -10.46 -9.96 2.87
CA LEU A 106 -11.59 -10.63 2.23
C LEU A 106 -11.21 -11.99 1.63
N GLY A 107 -9.92 -12.27 1.42
CA GLY A 107 -9.46 -13.47 0.73
C GLY A 107 -9.65 -13.41 -0.80
N PHE A 108 -9.77 -12.21 -1.35
CA PHE A 108 -9.81 -11.97 -2.80
C PHE A 108 -8.42 -11.88 -3.39
N ALA A 109 -8.32 -12.06 -4.72
CA ALA A 109 -7.07 -11.83 -5.43
C ALA A 109 -6.58 -10.38 -5.21
N PRO A 110 -5.27 -10.08 -5.30
CA PRO A 110 -4.80 -8.68 -5.25
C PRO A 110 -5.41 -7.80 -6.36
N PRO A 111 -5.33 -6.46 -6.24
CA PRO A 111 -5.81 -5.57 -7.29
C PRO A 111 -5.19 -5.90 -8.66
N GLY A 112 -6.02 -5.92 -9.70
CA GLY A 112 -5.59 -6.23 -11.06
C GLY A 112 -4.86 -5.09 -11.77
N ASN A 113 -4.71 -5.23 -13.09
CA ASN A 113 -4.11 -4.18 -13.92
C ASN A 113 -4.89 -2.87 -13.85
N TRP A 114 -4.18 -1.75 -14.02
CA TRP A 114 -4.81 -0.43 -14.12
C TRP A 114 -5.76 -0.35 -15.31
N THR A 115 -6.87 0.36 -15.13
CA THR A 115 -7.93 0.49 -16.14
C THR A 115 -8.32 1.95 -16.34
N ASN A 116 -9.08 2.23 -17.40
CA ASN A 116 -9.75 3.52 -17.55
C ASN A 116 -10.82 3.68 -16.46
N TYR A 117 -11.01 4.90 -16.00
CA TYR A 117 -12.09 5.18 -15.06
C TYR A 117 -13.44 4.91 -15.72
N LYS A 118 -14.21 3.97 -15.15
CA LYS A 118 -15.60 3.68 -15.48
C LYS A 118 -16.36 3.49 -14.17
N GLU A 119 -17.42 4.27 -13.99
CA GLU A 119 -18.35 4.08 -12.88
C GLU A 119 -19.37 3.00 -13.30
N PRO A 120 -19.54 1.91 -12.54
CA PRO A 120 -20.54 0.91 -12.86
C PRO A 120 -21.97 1.41 -12.57
N SER A 121 -22.92 0.94 -13.36
CA SER A 121 -24.33 1.29 -13.22
C SER A 121 -24.98 0.56 -12.04
N ARG A 122 -26.15 1.04 -11.59
CA ARG A 122 -26.90 0.38 -10.52
C ARG A 122 -27.37 -1.01 -10.93
N GLU A 123 -27.70 -1.18 -12.20
CA GLU A 123 -28.13 -2.43 -12.82
C GLU A 123 -26.96 -3.42 -12.88
N GLU A 124 -25.76 -2.97 -13.28
CA GLU A 124 -24.54 -3.78 -13.25
C GLU A 124 -24.24 -4.27 -11.82
N ILE A 125 -24.30 -3.38 -10.83
CA ILE A 125 -24.09 -3.73 -9.40
C ILE A 125 -25.16 -4.70 -8.88
N ALA A 126 -26.43 -4.49 -9.25
CA ALA A 126 -27.54 -5.35 -8.82
C ALA A 126 -27.38 -6.77 -9.39
N ALA A 127 -26.93 -6.88 -10.64
CA ALA A 127 -26.76 -8.11 -11.39
C ALA A 127 -25.55 -8.97 -10.97
N ALA A 128 -24.68 -8.48 -10.08
CA ALA A 128 -23.53 -9.24 -9.58
C ALA A 128 -23.95 -10.60 -9.00
N LEU A 129 -23.39 -11.69 -9.52
CA LEU A 129 -23.75 -13.07 -9.17
C LEU A 129 -23.00 -13.55 -7.94
N THR A 130 -21.80 -13.01 -7.69
CA THR A 130 -20.98 -13.35 -6.54
C THR A 130 -20.69 -12.14 -5.66
N ILE A 131 -20.25 -12.38 -4.42
CA ILE A 131 -19.82 -11.32 -3.51
C ILE A 131 -18.52 -10.65 -3.99
N GLU A 132 -17.63 -11.39 -4.65
CA GLU A 132 -16.41 -10.84 -5.25
C GLU A 132 -16.75 -9.93 -6.44
N GLU A 133 -17.63 -10.35 -7.35
CA GLU A 133 -18.10 -9.49 -8.45
C GLU A 133 -18.78 -8.21 -7.93
N TYR A 134 -19.59 -8.35 -6.87
CA TYR A 134 -20.21 -7.20 -6.21
C TYR A 134 -19.17 -6.25 -5.63
N TYR A 135 -18.14 -6.79 -4.95
CA TYR A 135 -17.02 -6.03 -4.43
C TYR A 135 -16.26 -5.32 -5.56
N GLU A 136 -15.89 -6.02 -6.63
CA GLU A 136 -15.15 -5.45 -7.75
C GLU A 136 -15.90 -4.30 -8.42
N LEU A 137 -17.22 -4.44 -8.60
CA LEU A 137 -18.06 -3.35 -9.09
C LEU A 137 -18.09 -2.17 -8.10
N ARG A 138 -18.02 -2.40 -6.80
CA ARG A 138 -18.07 -1.33 -5.78
C ARG A 138 -16.72 -0.81 -5.30
N GLU A 139 -15.63 -1.46 -5.67
CA GLU A 139 -14.28 -1.14 -5.22
C GLU A 139 -13.99 0.35 -5.50
N PRO A 140 -13.48 1.11 -4.52
CA PRO A 140 -13.19 2.53 -4.67
C PRO A 140 -12.24 2.82 -5.84
N ARG A 141 -12.73 3.62 -6.80
CA ARG A 141 -11.99 4.06 -7.98
C ARG A 141 -11.61 5.53 -7.84
N SER A 142 -10.47 5.90 -8.40
CA SER A 142 -10.05 7.29 -8.53
C SER A 142 -9.85 7.64 -10.00
N LYS A 143 -10.33 8.83 -10.40
CA LYS A 143 -10.05 9.42 -11.71
C LYS A 143 -8.58 9.84 -11.86
N MET A 144 -7.84 9.95 -10.75
CA MET A 144 -6.42 10.28 -10.76
C MET A 144 -5.54 9.03 -10.84
N ARG A 145 -6.06 7.88 -10.43
CA ARG A 145 -5.45 6.56 -10.57
C ARG A 145 -6.13 5.75 -11.67
N SER A 146 -6.20 6.31 -12.86
CA SER A 146 -6.79 5.66 -14.04
C SER A 146 -6.03 5.97 -15.32
N LEU A 147 -6.05 5.04 -16.27
CA LEU A 147 -5.30 5.12 -17.54
C LEU A 147 -5.65 6.35 -18.40
N ASN A 148 -6.85 6.89 -18.24
CA ASN A 148 -7.33 8.08 -18.94
C ASN A 148 -7.10 9.38 -18.16
N SER A 149 -6.33 9.35 -17.07
CA SER A 149 -5.96 10.53 -16.31
C SER A 149 -4.68 11.17 -16.85
N THR A 150 -4.64 12.49 -16.93
CA THR A 150 -3.42 13.23 -17.27
C THR A 150 -2.41 13.29 -16.12
N LEU A 151 -2.81 12.88 -14.92
CA LEU A 151 -1.99 12.89 -13.70
C LEU A 151 -1.50 11.50 -13.32
N PHE A 152 -1.91 10.46 -14.06
CA PHE A 152 -1.57 9.08 -13.76
C PHE A 152 -0.33 8.63 -14.52
N PHE A 153 0.67 8.14 -13.79
CA PHE A 153 1.81 7.45 -14.37
C PHE A 153 2.09 6.18 -13.58
N GLU A 154 1.73 5.04 -14.17
CA GLU A 154 1.80 3.71 -13.54
C GLU A 154 3.14 3.42 -12.87
N LYS A 155 4.24 3.82 -13.53
CA LYS A 155 5.60 3.54 -13.06
C LYS A 155 5.96 4.25 -11.75
N ASN A 156 5.20 5.28 -11.34
CA ASN A 156 5.42 5.93 -10.05
C ASN A 156 4.79 5.17 -8.88
N PHE A 157 3.84 4.25 -9.10
CA PHE A 157 3.14 3.58 -8.00
C PHE A 157 4.01 2.56 -7.25
N PRO A 158 4.71 1.62 -7.91
CA PRO A 158 5.60 0.69 -7.19
C PRO A 158 6.64 1.38 -6.28
N PRO A 159 7.40 2.40 -6.73
CA PRO A 159 8.35 3.08 -5.84
C PRO A 159 7.64 3.90 -4.75
N ALA A 160 6.48 4.50 -5.02
CA ALA A 160 5.73 5.23 -4.01
C ALA A 160 5.23 4.29 -2.89
N ILE A 161 4.66 3.14 -3.25
CA ILE A 161 4.20 2.13 -2.29
C ILE A 161 5.38 1.62 -1.45
N ALA A 162 6.49 1.26 -2.09
CA ALA A 162 7.69 0.82 -1.37
C ALA A 162 8.24 1.89 -0.43
N PHE A 163 8.23 3.17 -0.85
CA PHE A 163 8.63 4.28 0.00
C PHE A 163 7.70 4.44 1.21
N LEU A 164 6.38 4.35 1.01
CA LEU A 164 5.40 4.45 2.09
C LEU A 164 5.53 3.28 3.08
N ASP A 165 5.70 2.06 2.59
CA ASP A 165 5.91 0.88 3.45
C ASP A 165 7.19 1.01 4.29
N MET A 166 8.25 1.60 3.74
CA MET A 166 9.50 1.85 4.47
C MET A 166 9.38 3.02 5.46
N ARG A 167 8.87 4.16 4.99
CA ARG A 167 8.93 5.44 5.72
C ARG A 167 7.77 5.61 6.70
N MET A 168 6.64 4.99 6.40
CA MET A 168 5.35 5.14 7.08
C MET A 168 4.62 3.77 7.20
N PRO A 169 5.27 2.72 7.75
CA PRO A 169 4.72 1.36 7.81
C PRO A 169 3.37 1.29 8.54
N ALA A 170 3.09 2.28 9.40
CA ALA A 170 1.81 2.41 10.09
C ALA A 170 0.61 2.46 9.14
N ILE A 171 0.74 2.97 7.91
CA ILE A 171 -0.36 3.04 6.93
C ILE A 171 -0.95 1.65 6.68
N ARG A 172 -0.09 0.67 6.39
CA ARG A 172 -0.52 -0.71 6.14
C ARG A 172 -1.16 -1.32 7.39
N ALA A 173 -0.57 -1.06 8.56
CA ALA A 173 -1.13 -1.51 9.83
C ALA A 173 -2.52 -0.91 10.14
N ILE A 174 -2.71 0.39 9.87
CA ILE A 174 -3.99 1.10 10.03
C ILE A 174 -5.08 0.36 9.25
N TYR A 175 -4.86 0.11 7.96
CA TYR A 175 -5.84 -0.56 7.11
C TYR A 175 -6.12 -1.99 7.56
N ARG A 176 -5.06 -2.79 7.75
CA ARG A 176 -5.18 -4.20 8.12
C ARG A 176 -5.97 -4.39 9.41
N LEU A 177 -5.58 -3.68 10.48
CA LEU A 177 -6.20 -3.82 11.79
C LEU A 177 -7.66 -3.37 11.76
N LYS A 178 -7.99 -2.33 10.97
CA LYS A 178 -9.36 -1.86 10.79
C LYS A 178 -10.23 -2.93 10.13
N PHE A 179 -9.76 -3.56 9.07
CA PHE A 179 -10.52 -4.59 8.36
C PHE A 179 -10.60 -5.90 9.17
N GLU A 180 -9.53 -6.30 9.86
CA GLU A 180 -9.52 -7.46 10.76
C GLU A 180 -10.47 -7.29 11.95
N GLU A 181 -10.60 -6.07 12.50
CA GLU A 181 -11.59 -5.77 13.55
C GLU A 181 -13.03 -6.05 13.08
N ILE A 182 -13.39 -5.59 11.87
CA ILE A 182 -14.71 -5.88 11.29
C ILE A 182 -14.94 -7.39 11.18
N ARG A 183 -13.93 -8.15 10.70
CA ARG A 183 -14.02 -9.62 10.59
C ARG A 183 -14.18 -10.30 11.95
N ARG A 184 -13.46 -9.85 12.99
CA ARG A 184 -13.55 -10.42 14.34
C ARG A 184 -14.96 -10.37 14.90
N HIS A 185 -15.73 -9.31 14.60
CA HIS A 185 -17.12 -9.18 15.05
C HIS A 185 -18.11 -10.11 14.34
N HIS A 186 -17.76 -10.67 13.18
CA HIS A 186 -18.65 -11.52 12.37
C HIS A 186 -18.33 -13.01 12.41
N GLY A 187 -17.23 -13.40 13.07
CA GLY A 187 -16.85 -14.80 13.31
C GLY A 187 -16.19 -15.48 12.09
N PRO A 188 -15.89 -16.79 12.19
CA PRO A 188 -15.12 -17.54 11.19
C PRO A 188 -15.90 -17.93 9.93
N LYS A 189 -17.19 -17.58 9.83
CA LYS A 189 -17.92 -17.75 8.57
C LYS A 189 -17.32 -16.74 7.57
N GLY A 190 -17.21 -17.12 6.29
CA GLY A 190 -16.58 -16.31 5.24
C GLY A 190 -17.17 -14.90 5.09
N ILE A 191 -16.85 -14.18 4.02
CA ILE A 191 -17.48 -12.87 3.75
C ILE A 191 -19.01 -13.03 3.82
N ALA A 192 -19.67 -12.31 4.73
CA ALA A 192 -21.02 -12.68 5.17
C ALA A 192 -22.11 -12.28 4.16
N ASP A 193 -21.99 -11.09 3.53
CA ASP A 193 -22.97 -10.57 2.58
C ASP A 193 -22.51 -9.24 1.93
N ARG A 194 -23.33 -8.69 1.03
CA ARG A 194 -23.15 -7.36 0.42
C ARG A 194 -23.10 -6.24 1.46
N LYS A 195 -23.73 -6.40 2.64
CA LYS A 195 -23.77 -5.39 3.70
C LYS A 195 -22.46 -5.33 4.49
N GLU A 196 -21.75 -6.43 4.65
CA GLU A 196 -20.37 -6.45 5.17
C GLU A 196 -19.43 -5.74 4.21
N ILE A 197 -19.51 -6.05 2.90
CA ILE A 197 -18.74 -5.34 1.86
C ILE A 197 -18.96 -3.83 1.94
N ASP A 198 -20.22 -3.38 1.99
CA ASP A 198 -20.54 -1.96 2.05
C ASP A 198 -19.94 -1.27 3.28
N ARG A 199 -19.93 -1.94 4.43
CA ARG A 199 -19.32 -1.42 5.66
C ARG A 199 -17.80 -1.33 5.55
N MET A 200 -17.15 -2.36 5.01
CA MET A 200 -15.69 -2.32 4.79
C MET A 200 -15.28 -1.25 3.80
N LEU A 201 -16.06 -1.04 2.74
CA LEU A 201 -15.82 0.02 1.76
C LEU A 201 -15.99 1.42 2.37
N GLU A 202 -16.94 1.59 3.29
CA GLU A 202 -17.11 2.85 4.00
C GLU A 202 -15.97 3.14 4.98
N ASP A 203 -15.53 2.11 5.72
CA ASP A 203 -14.36 2.21 6.60
C ASP A 203 -13.08 2.47 5.80
N PHE A 204 -12.93 1.88 4.61
CA PHE A 204 -11.84 2.24 3.68
C PHE A 204 -11.88 3.73 3.33
N ARG A 205 -13.03 4.27 2.89
CA ARG A 205 -13.14 5.69 2.50
C ARG A 205 -12.82 6.61 3.67
N THR A 206 -13.36 6.30 4.85
CA THR A 206 -13.14 7.10 6.07
C THR A 206 -11.68 7.06 6.50
N THR A 207 -11.06 5.89 6.44
CA THR A 207 -9.64 5.70 6.80
C THR A 207 -8.71 6.41 5.82
N SER A 208 -8.95 6.23 4.51
CA SER A 208 -8.22 6.91 3.44
C SER A 208 -8.26 8.42 3.63
N LEU A 209 -9.44 8.99 3.88
CA LEU A 209 -9.58 10.43 4.09
C LEU A 209 -8.77 10.94 5.31
N ARG A 210 -8.67 10.14 6.37
CA ARG A 210 -7.87 10.51 7.56
C ARG A 210 -6.38 10.48 7.27
N ILE A 211 -5.91 9.48 6.50
CA ILE A 211 -4.51 9.40 6.06
C ILE A 211 -4.19 10.56 5.11
N ASP A 212 -5.07 10.86 4.16
CA ASP A 212 -4.92 12.00 3.24
C ASP A 212 -4.76 13.33 4.00
N ARG A 213 -5.53 13.53 5.09
CA ARG A 213 -5.39 14.71 5.95
C ARG A 213 -4.03 14.75 6.66
N ALA A 214 -3.50 13.61 7.09
CA ALA A 214 -2.16 13.54 7.68
C ALA A 214 -1.09 13.91 6.64
N PHE A 215 -1.20 13.41 5.41
CA PHE A 215 -0.32 13.79 4.31
C PHE A 215 -0.40 15.26 3.93
N GLN A 216 -1.60 15.85 3.91
CA GLN A 216 -1.74 17.30 3.69
C GLN A 216 -0.92 18.11 4.70
N GLN A 217 -0.85 17.68 5.97
CA GLN A 217 0.00 18.37 6.96
C GLN A 217 1.49 18.30 6.61
N ILE A 218 1.96 17.13 6.14
CA ILE A 218 3.35 16.97 5.68
C ILE A 218 3.65 18.02 4.61
N PHE A 219 2.85 18.11 3.54
CA PHE A 219 3.15 19.01 2.43
C PHE A 219 2.96 20.50 2.76
N LEU A 220 1.95 20.85 3.57
CA LEU A 220 1.71 22.24 3.99
C LEU A 220 2.83 22.77 4.89
N ARG A 221 3.39 21.92 5.74
CA ARG A 221 4.37 22.33 6.76
C ARG A 221 5.80 21.91 6.42
N ASN A 222 6.04 21.26 5.28
CA ASN A 222 7.31 20.57 5.02
C ASN A 222 8.54 21.48 5.15
N SER A 223 8.48 22.70 4.60
CA SER A 223 9.60 23.66 4.69
C SER A 223 9.89 24.06 6.13
N LEU A 224 8.85 24.36 6.91
CA LEU A 224 8.96 24.70 8.33
C LEU A 224 9.49 23.49 9.13
N CYS A 225 8.99 22.29 8.84
CA CYS A 225 9.40 21.03 9.46
C CYS A 225 10.89 20.75 9.25
N LEU A 226 11.38 20.90 8.01
CA LEU A 226 12.81 20.74 7.70
C LEU A 226 13.67 21.80 8.40
N LEU A 227 13.20 23.05 8.47
CA LEU A 227 13.90 24.13 9.18
C LEU A 227 13.99 23.83 10.69
N THR A 228 12.89 23.46 11.33
CA THR A 228 12.86 23.19 12.77
C THR A 228 13.68 21.96 13.16
N LYS A 229 13.76 20.97 12.27
CA LYS A 229 14.57 19.75 12.49
C LYS A 229 16.03 19.89 12.00
N GLY A 230 16.46 21.07 11.53
CA GLY A 230 17.84 21.30 11.07
C GLY A 230 18.22 20.50 9.81
N MET A 231 17.23 20.10 9.02
CA MET A 231 17.37 19.25 7.82
C MET A 231 17.28 20.03 6.50
N LEU A 232 17.18 21.37 6.56
CA LEU A 232 17.18 22.19 5.36
C LEU A 232 18.62 22.41 4.90
N HIS A 233 19.01 21.73 3.82
CA HIS A 233 20.27 21.98 3.12
C HIS A 233 19.98 22.80 1.85
N ASN A 234 20.76 23.87 1.65
CA ASN A 234 20.67 24.79 0.50
C ASN A 234 20.91 24.07 -0.83
#